data_AF-A0A362XBZ4-F1
#
_entry.id   AF-A0A362XBZ4-F1
#
_cell.length_a   1.000
_cell.length_b   1.000
_cell.length_c   1.000
_cell.angle_alpha   90.00
_cell.angle_beta   90.00
_cell.angle_gamma   90.00
#
_symmetry.space_group_name_H-M   'P 1'
#
loop_
_entity.id
_entity.type
_entity.pdbx_description
1 polymer ?
#
loop_
_entity_poly.entity_id
_entity_poly.type
_entity_poly.pdbx_seq_one_letter_code
_entity_poly.pdbx_strand_id
1 'polypeptide(L)' 'MYAEGWRFIDALYFASITLTTIGYGDFAPKTDLGKIFTIIYIGLGVGLILTFVNTVFNHFKDARKNYNDQK' A
#
# COMPACT_ATOMS: atom_id res chain seq x y z
N MET A 1 9.29 23.87 -2.42
CA MET A 1 8.75 22.64 -1.79
C MET A 1 7.22 22.63 -1.83
N TYR A 2 6.67 23.02 -2.99
CA TYR A 2 5.24 23.30 -3.22
C TYR A 2 4.88 22.59 -4.51
N ALA A 3 4.47 21.33 -4.45
CA ALA A 3 3.94 20.69 -5.64
C ALA A 3 2.49 21.12 -5.91
N GLU A 4 1.68 21.46 -4.89
CA GLU A 4 0.24 21.71 -5.10
C GLU A 4 -0.46 22.80 -4.28
N GLY A 5 0.26 23.53 -3.44
CA GLY A 5 -0.39 24.41 -2.44
C GLY A 5 -1.16 23.64 -1.35
N TRP A 6 -1.16 22.31 -1.42
CA TRP A 6 -1.61 21.43 -0.36
C TRP A 6 -0.56 21.29 0.72
N ARG A 7 -1.01 21.21 1.97
CA ARG A 7 -0.11 20.91 3.09
C ARG A 7 0.32 19.46 2.96
N PHE A 8 1.54 19.16 3.38
CA PHE A 8 2.07 17.78 3.42
C PHE A 8 1.10 16.80 4.11
N ILE A 9 0.37 17.28 5.12
CA ILE A 9 -0.63 16.49 5.85
C ILE A 9 -1.83 16.08 4.99
N ASP A 10 -2.26 16.91 4.03
CA ASP A 10 -3.39 16.62 3.14
C ASP A 10 -3.01 15.53 2.13
N ALA A 11 -1.76 15.56 1.65
CA ALA A 11 -1.21 14.52 0.80
C ALA A 11 -1.06 13.18 1.55
N LEU A 12 -0.62 13.22 2.82
CA LEU A 12 -0.55 12.03 3.67
C LEU A 12 -1.94 11.46 3.97
N TYR A 13 -2.93 12.34 4.21
CA TYR A 13 -4.33 11.94 4.39
C TYR A 13 -4.84 11.21 3.14
N PHE A 14 -4.70 11.81 1.96
CA PHE A 14 -5.06 11.18 0.69
C PHE A 14 -4.37 9.82 0.49
N ALA A 15 -3.07 9.74 0.76
CA ALA A 15 -2.31 8.50 0.67
C ALA A 15 -2.87 7.42 1.63
N SER A 16 -3.16 7.80 2.87
CA SER A 16 -3.71 6.87 3.88
C SER A 16 -5.10 6.35 3.50
N ILE A 17 -6.03 7.20 3.06
CA ILE A 17 -7.38 6.78 2.65
C ILE A 17 -7.36 5.95 1.36
N THR A 18 -6.37 6.17 0.50
CA THR A 18 -6.16 5.38 -0.72
C THR A 18 -5.59 4.00 -0.36
N LEU A 19 -4.61 3.95 0.55
CA LEU A 19 -4.02 2.70 1.02
C LEU A 19 -5.04 1.84 1.77
N THR A 20 -5.86 2.45 2.61
CA THR A 20 -6.95 1.75 3.32
C THR A 20 -8.13 1.45 2.40
N THR A 21 -8.07 1.81 1.11
CA THR A 21 -9.13 1.64 0.11
C THR A 21 -10.45 2.34 0.46
N ILE A 22 -10.43 3.28 1.40
CA ILE A 22 -11.61 4.08 1.78
C ILE A 22 -12.01 5.00 0.62
N GLY A 23 -11.02 5.68 0.01
CA GLY A 23 -11.19 6.38 -1.26
C GLY A 23 -12.34 7.38 -1.34
N TYR A 24 -12.47 8.30 -0.36
CA TYR A 24 -13.53 9.32 -0.35
C TYR A 24 -13.55 10.20 -1.61
N GLY A 25 -12.41 10.39 -2.29
CA GLY A 25 -12.31 11.14 -3.56
C GLY A 25 -12.46 12.66 -3.40
N ASP A 26 -12.49 13.14 -2.16
CA ASP A 26 -12.51 14.53 -1.71
C ASP A 26 -11.20 15.27 -2.06
N PHE A 27 -10.08 14.56 -2.03
CA PHE A 27 -8.77 15.07 -2.40
C PHE A 27 -8.22 14.23 -3.56
N ALA A 28 -7.97 14.85 -4.73
CA ALA A 28 -7.23 14.25 -5.84
C ALA A 28 -6.04 15.15 -6.28
N PRO A 29 -4.87 14.56 -6.59
CA PRO A 29 -3.73 15.31 -7.12
C PRO A 29 -4.04 15.83 -8.53
N LYS A 30 -4.11 17.16 -8.64
CA LYS A 30 -4.21 17.95 -9.87
C LYS A 30 -2.85 18.12 -10.56
N THR A 31 -1.73 18.08 -9.84
CA THR A 31 -0.39 18.24 -10.43
C THR A 31 0.25 16.94 -10.85
N ASP A 32 1.07 17.03 -11.89
CA ASP A 32 1.73 15.86 -12.49
C ASP A 32 2.71 15.18 -11.52
N LEU A 33 3.35 15.96 -10.64
CA LEU A 33 4.26 15.42 -9.64
C LEU A 33 3.50 14.68 -8.52
N GLY A 34 2.35 15.18 -8.07
CA GLY A 34 1.47 14.50 -7.13
C GLY A 34 0.89 13.21 -7.69
N LYS A 35 0.53 13.19 -8.99
CA LYS A 35 0.09 11.98 -9.69
C LYS A 35 1.19 10.92 -9.74
N ILE A 36 2.42 11.28 -10.11
CA ILE A 36 3.55 10.35 -10.16
C ILE A 36 3.84 9.75 -8.78
N PHE A 37 3.83 10.57 -7.72
CA PHE A 37 4.02 10.07 -6.35
C PHE A 37 2.93 9.08 -5.94
N THR A 38 1.67 9.37 -6.28
CA THR A 38 0.52 8.49 -6.02
C THR A 38 0.68 7.15 -6.72
N ILE A 39 1.11 7.14 -7.98
CA ILE A 39 1.33 5.91 -8.76
C ILE A 39 2.41 5.04 -8.10
N ILE A 40 3.55 5.64 -7.72
CA ILE A 40 4.63 4.92 -7.04
C ILE A 40 4.15 4.38 -5.68
N TYR A 41 3.42 5.19 -4.92
CA TYR A 41 2.89 4.81 -3.62
C TYR A 41 1.93 3.62 -3.70
N ILE A 42 1.02 3.60 -4.67
CA ILE A 42 0.12 2.46 -4.91
C ILE A 42 0.93 1.20 -5.26
N GLY A 43 1.93 1.33 -6.13
CA GLY A 43 2.82 0.21 -6.48
C GLY A 43 3.54 -0.38 -5.27
N LEU A 44 4.07 0.48 -4.39
CA LEU A 44 4.71 0.06 -3.14
C LEU A 44 3.71 -0.58 -2.18
N GLY A 45 2.53 0.02 -2.01
CA GLY A 45 1.47 -0.51 -1.13
C GLY A 45 1.02 -1.91 -1.54
N VAL A 46 0.77 -2.12 -2.83
CA VAL A 46 0.41 -3.43 -3.39
C VAL A 46 1.54 -4.45 -3.19
N GLY A 47 2.79 -4.07 -3.46
CA GLY A 47 3.95 -4.95 -3.24
C GLY A 47 4.10 -5.36 -1.77
N LEU A 48 3.84 -4.45 -0.83
CA LEU A 48 3.93 -4.70 0.59
C LEU A 48 2.81 -5.64 1.07
N ILE A 49 1.58 -5.44 0.59
CA ILE A 49 0.47 -6.36 0.87
C ILE A 49 0.76 -7.76 0.28
N LEU A 50 1.26 -7.85 -0.96
CA LEU A 50 1.58 -9.13 -1.59
C LEU A 50 2.69 -9.87 -0.85
N THR A 51 3.75 -9.19 -0.43
CA THR A 51 4.83 -9.81 0.35
C THR A 51 4.34 -10.24 1.73
N PHE A 52 3.49 -9.44 2.37
CA PHE A 52 2.85 -9.82 3.64
C PHE A 52 2.01 -11.09 3.49
N VAL A 53 1.13 -11.15 2.48
CA VAL A 53 0.31 -12.34 2.19
C VAL A 53 1.19 -13.56 1.89
N ASN A 54 2.25 -13.40 1.09
CA ASN A 54 3.18 -14.47 0.78
C ASN A 54 3.90 -14.98 2.05
N THR A 55 4.34 -14.10 2.93
CA THR A 55 4.97 -14.49 4.20
C THR A 55 4.01 -15.26 5.09
N VAL A 56 2.76 -14.79 5.23
CA VAL A 56 1.72 -15.50 6.01
C VAL A 56 1.43 -16.86 5.39
N PHE A 57 1.23 -16.92 4.07
CA PHE A 57 0.98 -18.16 3.35
C PHE A 57 2.13 -19.16 3.50
N ASN A 58 3.37 -18.69 3.37
CA ASN A 58 4.56 -19.51 3.56
C ASN A 58 4.67 -20.02 5.00
N HIS A 59 4.35 -19.19 6.00
CA HIS A 59 4.33 -19.61 7.39
C HIS A 59 3.32 -20.75 7.64
N PHE A 60 2.08 -20.62 7.13
CA PHE A 60 1.08 -21.68 7.23
C PHE A 60 1.45 -22.93 6.42
N LYS A 61 2.03 -22.75 5.23
CA LYS A 61 2.53 -23.85 4.40
C LYS A 61 3.64 -24.62 5.11
N ASP A 62 4.58 -23.92 5.71
CA ASP A 62 5.74 -24.52 6.40
C ASP A 62 5.29 -25.23 7.69
N ALA A 63 4.34 -24.63 8.43
CA ALA A 63 3.71 -25.30 9.58
C ALA A 63 2.99 -26.60 9.18
N ARG A 64 2.29 -26.61 8.03
CA ARG A 64 1.63 -27.81 7.50
C ARG A 64 2.63 -28.84 6.97
N LYS A 65 3.68 -28.40 6.28
CA LYS A 65 4.74 -29.28 5.75
C LYS A 65 5.47 -30.00 6.89
N ASN A 66 5.83 -29.27 7.95
CA ASN A 66 6.48 -29.85 9.12
C ASN A 66 5.61 -30.90 9.83
N TYR A 67 4.29 -30.76 9.83
CA TYR A 67 3.38 -31.80 10.35
C TYR A 67 3.32 -33.04 9.46
N ASN A 68 3.30 -32.87 8.13
CA ASN A 68 3.26 -33.98 7.18
C ASN A 68 4.59 -34.74 7.07
N ASP A 69 5.74 -34.08 7.23
CA ASP A 69 7.06 -34.73 7.17
C ASP A 69 7.38 -35.57 8.44
N GLN A 70 6.60 -35.41 9.52
CA GLN A 70 6.74 -36.15 10.79
C GLN A 70 5.89 -37.44 10.84
N LYS A 71 5.12 -37.74 9.79
CA LYS A 71 4.17 -38.85 9.73
C LYS A 71 4.58 -39.87 8.68
#